data_AF-A0A0Q7SCD5-F1
#
_entry.id   AF-A0A0Q7SCD5-F1
#
_cell.length_a   1.000
_cell.length_b   1.000
_cell.length_c   1.000
_cell.angle_alpha   90.00
_cell.angle_beta   90.00
_cell.angle_gamma   90.00
#
_symmetry.space_group_name_H-M   'P 1'
#
loop_
_entity.id
_entity.type
_entity.pdbx_description
1 polymer ?
#
loop_
_entity_poly.entity_id
_entity_poly.type
_entity_poly.pdbx_seq_one_letter_code
_entity_poly.pdbx_strand_id
1 'polypeptide(L)'
;MFAASAGPCAAQAEPASWKDRSTGQRIVRVDDTPGNYALYFNYSPFTPQGDLMIYLTPEGIRVADTKTWRTRLVLPARVDRLLFTGPRSRAAYYTTRDPAVEEGGPFTVWSVDLDSGRTRKIADLPGGRIQTINADETLLAGAYETSPPPPDIARQGKRDPLTGSPSYAGVGPDGKPLSFAAAKGQWMAARLAARVPMEMYSVSVRTGERKTIHRATDWLNHLLFSPSDPTLLMFCHEGPWHEVDRIWTIRTDGTQLTKIHTRTMAGEIAGHEFWGSDGSTVWYDLQMPRGSTTWLAGRNLATGEQWRYEVARDQASYHFSQSPDGRQFSGDGGNAGKWISLLKPVVREKPVPGLITPGRLETVRIADLSAHDYTLEPNQHFTPDGKWLVYRANVEGRPAIYAVELP
;
A
#
# COMPACT_ATOMS: atom_id res chain seq x y z
N MET A 1 -30.65 6.58 -48.78
CA MET A 1 -29.99 7.16 -47.59
C MET A 1 -30.94 7.00 -46.42
N PHE A 2 -30.67 6.09 -45.48
CA PHE A 2 -31.38 6.06 -44.21
C PHE A 2 -30.46 6.68 -43.17
N ALA A 3 -30.85 7.84 -42.64
CA ALA A 3 -30.17 8.49 -41.53
C ALA A 3 -30.47 7.68 -40.27
N ALA A 4 -29.45 7.06 -39.68
CA ALA A 4 -29.55 6.45 -38.37
C ALA A 4 -29.61 7.58 -37.32
N SER A 5 -30.75 7.70 -36.64
CA SER A 5 -30.92 8.56 -35.48
C SER A 5 -30.04 8.05 -34.33
N ALA A 6 -29.05 8.84 -33.93
CA ALA A 6 -28.32 8.60 -32.68
C ALA A 6 -29.30 8.74 -31.51
N GLY A 7 -29.54 7.64 -30.80
CA GLY A 7 -30.33 7.65 -29.57
C GLY A 7 -29.65 8.49 -28.48
N PRO A 8 -30.41 9.06 -27.52
CA PRO A 8 -29.85 9.88 -26.47
C PRO A 8 -28.88 9.05 -25.62
N CYS A 9 -27.64 9.53 -25.52
CA CYS A 9 -26.64 8.99 -24.60
C CYS A 9 -27.18 9.16 -23.18
N ALA A 10 -27.54 8.07 -22.51
CA ALA A 10 -28.01 8.12 -21.13
C ALA A 10 -26.92 8.77 -20.27
N ALA A 11 -27.22 9.93 -19.66
CA ALA A 11 -26.31 10.56 -18.73
C ALA A 11 -26.08 9.60 -17.56
N GLN A 12 -24.82 9.22 -17.32
CA GLN A 12 -24.46 8.38 -16.19
C GLN A 12 -24.91 9.06 -14.90
N ALA A 13 -25.66 8.33 -14.06
CA ALA A 13 -26.16 8.82 -12.78
C ALA A 13 -24.99 9.34 -11.93
N GLU A 14 -25.22 10.43 -11.19
CA GLU A 14 -24.23 10.94 -10.24
C GLU A 14 -23.93 9.89 -9.16
N PRO A 15 -22.68 9.79 -8.68
CA PRO A 15 -22.33 8.94 -7.55
C PRO A 15 -23.18 9.29 -6.32
N ALA A 16 -23.59 8.27 -5.57
CA ALA A 16 -24.35 8.47 -4.33
C ALA A 16 -23.50 9.28 -3.34
N SER A 17 -24.10 10.30 -2.71
CA SER A 17 -23.42 11.15 -1.73
C SER A 17 -24.36 11.54 -0.59
N TRP A 18 -23.82 11.61 0.63
CA TRP A 18 -24.56 11.95 1.85
C TRP A 18 -23.63 12.64 2.85
N LYS A 19 -24.19 13.18 3.93
CA LYS A 19 -23.41 13.59 5.11
C LYS A 19 -23.36 12.43 6.09
N ASP A 20 -22.15 12.06 6.50
CA ASP A 20 -21.93 11.15 7.62
C ASP A 20 -22.64 11.69 8.86
N ARG A 21 -23.42 10.85 9.55
CA ARG A 21 -24.25 11.30 10.67
C ARG A 21 -23.44 11.64 11.91
N SER A 22 -22.28 11.02 12.07
CA SER A 22 -21.43 11.13 13.25
C SER A 22 -20.44 12.30 13.11
N THR A 23 -19.95 12.55 11.90
CA THR A 23 -18.92 13.59 11.64
C THR A 23 -19.46 14.81 10.91
N GLY A 24 -20.62 14.70 10.26
CA GLY A 24 -21.18 15.74 9.41
C GLY A 24 -20.48 15.89 8.05
N GLN A 25 -19.40 15.13 7.81
CA GLN A 25 -18.60 15.22 6.59
C GLN A 25 -19.33 14.62 5.40
N ARG A 26 -19.09 15.19 4.23
CA ARG A 26 -19.66 14.65 2.99
C ARG A 26 -18.89 13.38 2.59
N ILE A 27 -19.64 12.31 2.35
CA ILE A 27 -19.13 11.06 1.79
C ILE A 27 -19.73 10.87 0.40
N VAL A 28 -18.92 10.34 -0.50
CA VAL A 28 -19.31 9.88 -1.84
C VAL A 28 -18.98 8.41 -1.97
N ARG A 29 -19.92 7.59 -2.43
CA ARG A 29 -19.66 6.21 -2.83
C ARG A 29 -19.21 6.20 -4.28
N VAL A 30 -17.92 5.96 -4.49
CA VAL A 30 -17.27 6.01 -5.81
C VAL A 30 -17.64 4.80 -6.65
N ASP A 31 -17.58 3.60 -6.07
CA ASP A 31 -17.97 2.36 -6.74
C ASP A 31 -18.33 1.29 -5.69
N ASP A 32 -19.35 0.50 -5.98
CA ASP A 32 -19.83 -0.59 -5.13
C ASP A 32 -19.98 -1.93 -5.89
N THR A 33 -19.43 -2.00 -7.11
CA THR A 33 -19.40 -3.18 -7.96
C THR A 33 -18.72 -4.33 -7.21
N PRO A 34 -19.35 -5.51 -7.08
CA PRO A 34 -18.75 -6.65 -6.39
C PRO A 34 -17.37 -7.00 -6.96
N GLY A 35 -16.38 -7.19 -6.08
CA GLY A 35 -15.00 -7.47 -6.49
C GLY A 35 -14.17 -6.24 -6.89
N ASN A 36 -14.66 -5.02 -6.63
CA ASN A 36 -13.82 -3.82 -6.75
C ASN A 36 -12.60 -3.89 -5.81
N TYR A 37 -11.51 -3.25 -6.23
CA TYR A 37 -10.27 -3.16 -5.48
C TYR A 37 -9.63 -1.78 -5.71
N ALA A 38 -9.69 -0.92 -4.68
CA ALA A 38 -8.77 0.21 -4.56
C ALA A 38 -7.41 -0.27 -4.05
N LEU A 39 -6.36 0.47 -4.44
CA LEU A 39 -4.96 0.09 -4.21
C LEU A 39 -4.59 0.07 -2.73
N TYR A 40 -3.58 -0.75 -2.42
CA TYR A 40 -2.92 -0.77 -1.12
C TYR A 40 -2.37 0.63 -0.76
N PHE A 41 -2.33 0.97 0.53
CA PHE A 41 -2.14 2.35 1.02
C PHE A 41 -0.86 3.06 0.54
N ASN A 42 0.16 2.32 0.12
CA ASN A 42 1.45 2.86 -0.32
C ASN A 42 1.63 2.88 -1.86
N TYR A 43 0.64 2.46 -2.63
CA TYR A 43 0.64 2.54 -4.09
C TYR A 43 -0.17 3.74 -4.54
N SER A 44 0.47 4.71 -5.21
CA SER A 44 -0.23 5.90 -5.69
C SER A 44 -1.32 5.54 -6.72
N PRO A 45 -2.61 5.82 -6.42
CA PRO A 45 -3.69 5.58 -7.36
C PRO A 45 -3.98 6.80 -8.26
N PHE A 46 -3.30 7.94 -8.08
CA PHE A 46 -3.67 9.19 -8.74
C PHE A 46 -2.72 9.57 -9.88
N THR A 47 -3.29 10.03 -11.00
CA THR A 47 -2.49 10.66 -12.07
C THR A 47 -1.68 11.85 -11.51
N PRO A 48 -0.58 12.24 -12.18
CA PRO A 48 0.24 13.38 -11.73
C PRO A 48 -0.53 14.70 -11.61
N GLN A 49 -1.60 14.86 -12.40
CA GLN A 49 -2.48 16.02 -12.35
C GLN A 49 -3.51 15.94 -11.21
N GLY A 50 -3.66 14.78 -10.56
CA GLY A 50 -4.60 14.52 -9.48
C GLY A 50 -6.06 14.50 -9.88
N ASP A 51 -6.36 14.48 -11.18
CA ASP A 51 -7.71 14.51 -11.76
C ASP A 51 -8.35 13.12 -11.90
N LEU A 52 -7.55 12.06 -11.99
CA LEU A 52 -8.03 10.68 -12.10
C LEU A 52 -7.45 9.81 -10.99
N MET A 53 -8.29 8.93 -10.46
CA MET A 53 -7.90 7.84 -9.57
C MET A 53 -8.15 6.49 -10.24
N ILE A 54 -7.16 5.61 -10.27
CA ILE A 54 -7.31 4.25 -10.79
C ILE A 54 -7.81 3.29 -9.71
N TYR A 55 -8.60 2.31 -10.13
CA TYR A 55 -8.97 1.16 -9.32
C TYR A 55 -9.29 -0.03 -10.23
N LEU A 56 -9.36 -1.23 -9.65
CA LEU A 56 -9.63 -2.45 -10.39
C LEU A 56 -11.07 -2.93 -10.10
N THR A 57 -11.68 -3.51 -11.12
CA THR A 57 -12.96 -4.24 -11.04
C THR A 57 -12.83 -5.56 -11.79
N PRO A 58 -13.76 -6.51 -11.65
CA PRO A 58 -13.74 -7.74 -12.44
C PRO A 58 -13.74 -7.49 -13.96
N GLU A 59 -14.33 -6.37 -14.43
CA GLU A 59 -14.30 -5.97 -15.84
C GLU A 59 -12.94 -5.44 -16.31
N GLY A 60 -12.09 -5.00 -15.38
CA GLY A 60 -10.75 -4.48 -15.64
C GLY A 60 -10.47 -3.14 -14.96
N ILE A 61 -9.56 -2.35 -15.54
CA ILE A 61 -9.06 -1.10 -14.93
C ILE A 61 -10.05 0.03 -15.20
N ARG A 62 -10.51 0.67 -14.13
CA ARG A 62 -11.38 1.84 -14.17
C ARG A 62 -10.65 3.08 -13.65
N VAL A 63 -11.15 4.24 -14.04
CA VAL A 63 -10.77 5.53 -13.44
C VAL A 63 -11.99 6.21 -12.84
N ALA A 64 -11.81 6.91 -11.73
CA ALA A 64 -12.75 7.88 -11.18
C ALA A 64 -12.19 9.30 -11.37
N ASP A 65 -13.00 10.22 -11.86
CA ASP A 65 -12.69 11.65 -11.86
C ASP A 65 -12.73 12.18 -10.42
N THR A 66 -11.68 12.82 -9.93
CA THR A 66 -11.57 13.21 -8.50
C THR A 66 -12.42 14.42 -8.12
N LYS A 67 -13.00 15.13 -9.11
CA LYS A 67 -13.90 16.27 -8.86
C LYS A 67 -15.35 15.84 -8.76
N THR A 68 -15.75 14.87 -9.57
CA THR A 68 -17.14 14.42 -9.72
C THR A 68 -17.38 13.02 -9.17
N TRP A 69 -16.32 12.24 -8.95
CA TRP A 69 -16.31 10.81 -8.62
C TRP A 69 -17.01 9.91 -9.65
N ARG A 70 -17.31 10.43 -10.84
CA ARG A 70 -17.84 9.65 -11.95
C ARG A 70 -16.77 8.70 -12.47
N THR A 71 -17.17 7.47 -12.78
CA THR A 71 -16.23 6.41 -13.16
C THR A 71 -16.43 5.91 -14.58
N ARG A 72 -15.33 5.56 -15.25
CA ARG A 72 -15.35 4.91 -16.57
C ARG A 72 -14.36 3.75 -16.64
N LEU A 73 -14.70 2.75 -17.45
CA LEU A 73 -13.80 1.65 -17.78
C LEU A 73 -12.74 2.15 -18.78
N VAL A 74 -11.46 1.93 -18.46
CA VAL A 74 -10.32 2.27 -19.32
C VAL A 74 -9.84 1.05 -20.08
N LEU A 75 -9.66 -0.06 -19.36
CA LEU A 75 -9.13 -1.29 -19.92
C LEU A 75 -10.09 -2.46 -19.62
N PRO A 76 -10.91 -2.90 -20.59
CA PRO A 76 -11.80 -4.05 -20.45
C PRO A 76 -11.02 -5.35 -20.63
N ALA A 77 -10.15 -5.68 -19.67
CA ALA A 77 -9.31 -6.88 -19.74
C ALA A 77 -9.07 -7.47 -18.35
N ARG A 78 -8.81 -8.78 -18.32
CA ARG A 78 -8.35 -9.45 -17.12
C ARG A 78 -6.96 -8.94 -16.72
N VAL A 79 -6.86 -8.47 -15.50
CA VAL A 79 -5.61 -7.99 -14.88
C VAL A 79 -5.25 -8.93 -13.74
N ASP A 80 -3.98 -9.35 -13.66
CA ASP A 80 -3.45 -10.12 -12.53
C ASP A 80 -3.29 -9.19 -11.32
N ARG A 81 -2.59 -8.06 -11.50
CA ARG A 81 -2.45 -7.02 -10.47
C ARG A 81 -2.49 -5.64 -11.10
N LEU A 82 -3.31 -4.76 -10.53
CA LEU A 82 -3.15 -3.32 -10.73
C LEU A 82 -2.06 -2.82 -9.78
N LEU A 83 -1.04 -2.14 -10.30
CA LEU A 83 0.11 -1.71 -9.50
C LEU A 83 -0.09 -0.29 -8.98
N PHE A 84 0.12 0.72 -9.81
CA PHE A 84 0.11 2.14 -9.47
C PHE A 84 -0.01 2.99 -10.74
N THR A 85 -0.18 4.28 -10.55
CA THR A 85 -0.04 5.31 -11.59
C THR A 85 1.41 5.73 -11.78
N GLY A 86 1.74 6.20 -12.99
CA GLY A 86 3.03 6.82 -13.28
C GLY A 86 3.15 8.20 -12.61
N PRO A 87 4.28 8.55 -11.97
CA PRO A 87 4.48 9.87 -11.37
C PRO A 87 4.63 11.02 -12.37
N ARG A 88 4.87 10.74 -13.65
CA ARG A 88 5.12 11.72 -14.71
C ARG A 88 4.13 11.64 -15.87
N SER A 89 3.56 10.47 -16.12
CA SER A 89 2.63 10.21 -17.21
C SER A 89 1.22 9.92 -16.71
N ARG A 90 0.24 10.01 -17.61
CA ARG A 90 -1.15 9.60 -17.36
C ARG A 90 -1.33 8.10 -17.59
N ALA A 91 -0.35 7.28 -17.20
CA ALA A 91 -0.40 5.84 -17.36
C ALA A 91 -0.65 5.13 -16.03
N ALA A 92 -1.33 3.99 -16.10
CA ALA A 92 -1.33 2.99 -15.03
C ALA A 92 -0.46 1.80 -15.41
N TYR A 93 0.19 1.22 -14.41
CA TYR A 93 1.02 0.03 -14.55
C TYR A 93 0.26 -1.17 -13.98
N TYR A 94 0.32 -2.30 -14.69
CA TYR A 94 -0.37 -3.52 -14.29
C TYR A 94 0.40 -4.76 -14.76
N THR A 95 0.04 -5.91 -14.21
CA THR A 95 0.57 -7.20 -14.63
C THR A 95 -0.50 -8.08 -15.23
N THR A 96 -0.07 -8.97 -16.14
CA THR A 96 -0.84 -10.13 -16.58
C THR A 96 -0.04 -11.38 -16.27
N ARG A 97 -0.76 -12.46 -15.96
CA ARG A 97 -0.19 -13.77 -15.64
C ARG A 97 -1.05 -14.84 -16.29
N ASP A 98 -0.40 -15.88 -16.81
CA ASP A 98 -1.11 -17.07 -17.25
C ASP A 98 -1.91 -17.64 -16.06
N PRO A 99 -3.21 -17.96 -16.22
CA PRO A 99 -4.03 -18.46 -15.12
C PRO A 99 -3.52 -19.76 -14.49
N ALA A 100 -2.71 -20.55 -15.21
CA ALA A 100 -2.09 -21.77 -14.72
C ALA A 100 -0.78 -21.52 -13.92
N VAL A 101 -0.26 -20.29 -13.94
CA VAL A 101 0.96 -19.92 -13.21
C VAL A 101 0.60 -19.40 -11.83
N GLU A 102 1.15 -20.05 -10.78
CA GLU A 102 0.96 -19.62 -9.39
C GLU A 102 1.56 -18.23 -9.12
N GLU A 103 1.09 -17.57 -8.07
CA GLU A 103 1.61 -16.27 -7.62
C GLU A 103 3.11 -16.38 -7.30
N GLY A 104 3.92 -15.47 -7.85
CA GLY A 104 5.39 -15.52 -7.75
C GLY A 104 6.09 -16.18 -8.94
N GLY A 105 5.39 -16.95 -9.78
CA GLY A 105 5.89 -17.42 -11.08
C GLY A 105 5.95 -16.33 -12.16
N PRO A 106 6.28 -16.69 -13.43
CA PRO A 106 6.42 -15.74 -14.53
C PRO A 106 5.20 -14.83 -14.77
N PHE A 107 5.43 -13.59 -15.18
CA PHE A 107 4.38 -12.62 -15.50
C PHE A 107 4.87 -11.55 -16.49
N THR A 108 3.93 -10.82 -17.10
CA THR A 108 4.22 -9.70 -17.99
C THR A 108 3.80 -8.39 -17.34
N VAL A 109 4.64 -7.36 -17.46
CA VAL A 109 4.38 -5.99 -17.02
C VAL A 109 3.92 -5.15 -18.20
N TRP A 110 2.88 -4.36 -17.98
CA TRP A 110 2.26 -3.48 -18.97
C TRP A 110 2.05 -2.09 -18.39
N SER A 111 1.98 -1.10 -19.27
CA SER A 111 1.34 0.19 -19.00
C SER A 111 0.08 0.35 -19.84
N VAL A 112 -0.90 1.09 -19.34
CA VAL A 112 -2.08 1.56 -20.08
C VAL A 112 -2.16 3.08 -19.98
N ASP A 113 -2.30 3.76 -21.11
CA ASP A 113 -2.63 5.19 -21.17
C ASP A 113 -4.08 5.40 -20.73
N LEU A 114 -4.29 6.21 -19.69
CA LEU A 114 -5.60 6.30 -19.03
C LEU A 114 -6.63 7.08 -19.85
N ASP A 115 -6.20 7.90 -20.80
CA ASP A 115 -7.10 8.69 -21.64
C ASP A 115 -7.58 7.88 -22.86
N SER A 116 -6.67 7.14 -23.50
CA SER A 116 -6.94 6.40 -24.74
C SER A 116 -7.19 4.90 -24.57
N GLY A 117 -6.83 4.33 -23.41
CA GLY A 117 -6.86 2.89 -23.17
C GLY A 117 -5.79 2.09 -23.92
N ARG A 118 -4.88 2.76 -24.63
CA ARG A 118 -3.79 2.09 -25.37
C ARG A 118 -2.80 1.46 -24.40
N THR A 119 -2.48 0.20 -24.64
CA THR A 119 -1.54 -0.56 -23.81
C THR A 119 -0.17 -0.67 -24.47
N ARG A 120 0.85 -0.78 -23.62
CA ARG A 120 2.23 -1.02 -24.04
C ARG A 120 2.85 -2.07 -23.12
N LYS A 121 3.44 -3.10 -23.73
CA LYS A 121 4.25 -4.09 -22.99
C LYS A 121 5.55 -3.45 -22.53
N ILE A 122 5.95 -3.71 -21.29
CA ILE A 122 7.21 -3.24 -20.71
C ILE A 122 8.23 -4.38 -20.67
N ALA A 123 7.89 -5.49 -20.01
CA ALA A 123 8.81 -6.61 -19.84
C ALA A 123 8.06 -7.92 -19.54
N ASP A 124 8.65 -9.05 -19.93
CA ASP A 124 8.33 -10.36 -19.35
C ASP A 124 9.35 -10.65 -18.24
N LEU A 125 8.86 -11.11 -17.09
CA LEU A 125 9.69 -11.40 -15.92
C LEU A 125 9.56 -12.88 -15.55
N PRO A 126 10.66 -13.53 -15.14
CA PRO A 126 10.67 -14.96 -14.83
C PRO A 126 9.94 -15.30 -13.51
N GLY A 127 9.69 -14.30 -12.68
CA GLY A 127 8.97 -14.46 -11.42
C GLY A 127 9.10 -13.25 -10.50
N GLY A 128 8.51 -13.39 -9.32
CA GLY A 128 8.50 -12.35 -8.28
C GLY A 128 7.35 -11.38 -8.49
N ARG A 129 7.57 -10.11 -8.10
CA ARG A 129 6.58 -9.03 -8.19
C ARG A 129 7.25 -7.69 -8.45
N ILE A 130 6.58 -6.82 -9.20
CA ILE A 130 6.84 -5.37 -9.17
C ILE A 130 6.07 -4.77 -7.99
N GLN A 131 6.70 -3.85 -7.28
CA GLN A 131 6.14 -3.23 -6.07
C GLN A 131 6.20 -1.69 -6.12
N THR A 132 7.04 -1.09 -6.95
CA THR A 132 7.16 0.38 -6.99
C THR A 132 7.69 0.88 -8.33
N ILE A 133 7.54 2.18 -8.58
CA ILE A 133 8.08 2.96 -9.69
C ILE A 133 8.76 4.21 -9.15
N ASN A 134 9.86 4.62 -9.75
CA ASN A 134 10.64 5.74 -9.26
C ASN A 134 10.09 7.11 -9.70
N ALA A 135 10.53 8.17 -9.01
CA ALA A 135 10.00 9.53 -9.15
C ALA A 135 10.09 10.15 -10.55
N ASP A 136 11.00 9.67 -11.40
CA ASP A 136 11.15 10.12 -12.80
C ASP A 136 10.53 9.16 -13.82
N GLU A 137 9.87 8.10 -13.34
CA GLU A 137 9.15 7.12 -14.14
C GLU A 137 10.03 6.33 -15.13
N THR A 138 11.30 6.11 -14.78
CA THR A 138 12.26 5.39 -15.63
C THR A 138 12.53 3.95 -15.17
N LEU A 139 12.29 3.64 -13.89
CA LEU A 139 12.56 2.35 -13.28
C LEU A 139 11.37 1.85 -12.48
N LEU A 140 11.00 0.60 -12.71
CA LEU A 140 10.21 -0.21 -11.79
C LEU A 140 11.16 -0.95 -10.87
N ALA A 141 10.74 -1.30 -9.65
CA ALA A 141 11.48 -2.20 -8.79
C ALA A 141 10.60 -3.30 -8.19
N GLY A 142 11.23 -4.44 -7.93
CA GLY A 142 10.58 -5.66 -7.50
C GLY A 142 11.52 -6.58 -6.74
N ALA A 143 10.95 -7.62 -6.14
CA ALA A 143 11.68 -8.68 -5.45
C ALA A 143 11.29 -10.06 -5.99
N TYR A 144 12.25 -10.98 -5.96
CA TYR A 144 12.12 -12.34 -6.49
C TYR A 144 12.89 -13.33 -5.63
N GLU A 145 12.29 -14.50 -5.38
CA GLU A 145 12.98 -15.64 -4.79
C GLU A 145 13.80 -16.33 -5.87
N THR A 146 15.12 -16.35 -5.73
CA THR A 146 16.05 -16.90 -6.74
C THR A 146 16.14 -18.42 -6.71
N SER A 147 15.62 -19.04 -5.65
CA SER A 147 15.42 -20.47 -5.49
C SER A 147 14.07 -20.71 -4.80
N PRO A 148 13.39 -21.84 -5.09
CA PRO A 148 12.13 -22.15 -4.42
C PRO A 148 12.33 -22.29 -2.90
N PRO A 149 11.39 -21.82 -2.07
CA PRO A 149 11.42 -22.07 -0.64
C PRO A 149 11.24 -23.57 -0.35
N PRO A 150 11.63 -24.06 0.85
CA PRO A 150 11.34 -25.43 1.25
C PRO A 150 9.87 -25.81 1.04
N PRO A 151 9.56 -27.04 0.60
CA PRO A 151 8.20 -27.42 0.20
C PRO A 151 7.11 -27.12 1.23
N ASP A 152 7.41 -27.30 2.52
CA ASP A 152 6.44 -27.08 3.61
C ASP A 152 6.08 -25.59 3.79
N ILE A 153 7.03 -24.70 3.48
CA ILE A 153 6.81 -23.26 3.43
C ILE A 153 6.04 -22.90 2.16
N ALA A 154 6.44 -23.46 1.01
CA ALA A 154 5.84 -23.19 -0.31
C ALA A 154 4.35 -23.57 -0.41
N ARG A 155 3.91 -24.60 0.33
CA ARG A 155 2.52 -25.10 0.30
C ARG A 155 1.53 -24.22 1.07
N GLN A 156 1.99 -23.28 1.89
CA GLN A 156 1.16 -22.40 2.70
C GLN A 156 1.12 -20.97 2.12
N GLY A 157 0.23 -20.13 2.65
CA GLY A 157 0.07 -18.74 2.24
C GLY A 157 -0.64 -18.56 0.90
N LYS A 158 -1.07 -19.65 0.26
CA LYS A 158 -1.86 -19.61 -0.97
C LYS A 158 -3.18 -18.87 -0.70
N ARG A 159 -3.52 -17.94 -1.59
CA ARG A 159 -4.75 -17.15 -1.51
C ARG A 159 -5.93 -17.97 -1.99
N ASP A 160 -7.00 -17.94 -1.19
CA ASP A 160 -8.28 -18.51 -1.55
C ASP A 160 -8.86 -17.75 -2.77
N PRO A 161 -9.30 -18.45 -3.85
CA PRO A 161 -9.78 -17.78 -5.06
C PRO A 161 -11.06 -16.96 -4.90
N LEU A 162 -11.86 -17.21 -3.87
CA LEU A 162 -13.15 -16.53 -3.64
C LEU A 162 -12.98 -15.31 -2.73
N THR A 163 -12.22 -15.47 -1.65
CA THR A 163 -12.05 -14.47 -0.59
C THR A 163 -10.76 -13.67 -0.75
N GLY A 164 -9.80 -14.15 -1.56
CA GLY A 164 -8.47 -13.57 -1.70
C GLY A 164 -7.58 -13.70 -0.45
N SER A 165 -8.09 -14.31 0.63
CA SER A 165 -7.40 -14.43 1.91
C SER A 165 -6.32 -15.51 1.85
N PRO A 166 -5.10 -15.27 2.39
CA PRO A 166 -4.08 -16.31 2.46
C PRO A 166 -4.49 -17.38 3.48
N SER A 167 -4.04 -18.61 3.29
CA SER A 167 -4.29 -19.73 4.20
C SER A 167 -3.01 -20.16 4.93
N TYR A 168 -3.07 -20.30 6.25
CA TYR A 168 -1.98 -20.82 7.08
C TYR A 168 -2.53 -21.87 8.05
N ALA A 169 -1.82 -22.97 8.21
CA ALA A 169 -2.20 -24.05 9.10
C ALA A 169 -0.97 -24.57 9.86
N GLY A 170 -1.17 -24.89 11.13
CA GLY A 170 -0.12 -25.39 12.01
C GLY A 170 -0.73 -26.06 13.24
N VAL A 171 0.09 -26.83 13.95
CA VAL A 171 -0.29 -27.56 15.16
C VAL A 171 0.59 -27.07 16.31
N GLY A 172 -0.04 -26.77 17.44
CA GLY A 172 0.65 -26.33 18.65
C GLY A 172 1.36 -27.47 19.39
N PRO A 173 2.18 -27.15 20.42
CA PRO A 173 2.86 -28.15 21.23
C PRO A 173 1.92 -29.15 21.94
N ASP A 174 0.65 -28.76 22.14
CA ASP A 174 -0.40 -29.60 22.72
C ASP A 174 -1.09 -30.51 21.69
N GLY A 175 -0.62 -30.53 20.44
CA GLY A 175 -1.16 -31.33 19.36
C GLY A 175 -2.45 -30.76 18.74
N LYS A 176 -2.89 -29.56 19.13
CA LYS A 176 -4.13 -28.94 18.61
C LYS A 176 -3.86 -27.97 17.45
N PRO A 177 -4.82 -27.77 16.53
CA PRO A 177 -4.71 -26.75 15.50
C PRO A 177 -4.51 -25.35 16.08
N LEU A 178 -3.57 -24.60 15.49
CA LEU A 178 -3.34 -23.20 15.84
C LEU A 178 -4.43 -22.29 15.27
N SER A 179 -4.63 -21.14 15.92
CA SER A 179 -5.36 -20.04 15.30
C SER A 179 -4.64 -19.54 14.04
N PHE A 180 -5.36 -18.89 13.14
CA PHE A 180 -4.78 -18.32 11.92
C PHE A 180 -3.55 -17.44 12.19
N ALA A 181 -3.65 -16.54 13.17
CA ALA A 181 -2.56 -15.63 13.52
C ALA A 181 -1.32 -16.37 14.06
N ALA A 182 -1.54 -17.42 14.87
CA ALA A 182 -0.45 -18.23 15.41
C ALA A 182 0.20 -19.10 14.31
N ALA A 183 -0.60 -19.71 13.43
CA ALA A 183 -0.11 -20.49 12.29
C ALA A 183 0.70 -19.61 11.32
N LYS A 184 0.20 -18.41 10.98
CA LYS A 184 0.94 -17.41 10.19
C LYS A 184 2.26 -17.06 10.87
N GLY A 185 2.26 -16.82 12.18
CA GLY A 185 3.47 -16.51 12.95
C GLY A 185 4.51 -17.63 12.89
N GLN A 186 4.09 -18.89 13.07
CA GLN A 186 4.97 -20.06 12.95
C GLN A 186 5.53 -20.18 11.52
N TRP A 187 4.70 -20.01 10.50
CA TRP A 187 5.13 -20.05 9.11
C TRP A 187 6.14 -18.93 8.79
N MET A 188 5.91 -17.70 9.28
CA MET A 188 6.85 -16.58 9.10
C MET A 188 8.21 -16.85 9.76
N ALA A 189 8.22 -17.43 10.98
CA ALA A 189 9.46 -17.82 11.65
C ALA A 189 10.21 -18.92 10.86
N ALA A 190 9.48 -19.92 10.35
CA ALA A 190 10.07 -20.96 9.49
C ALA A 190 10.64 -20.36 8.19
N ARG A 191 9.92 -19.43 7.55
CA ARG A 191 10.38 -18.72 6.34
C ARG A 191 11.62 -17.87 6.59
N LEU A 192 11.73 -17.24 7.75
CA LEU A 192 12.92 -16.50 8.17
C LEU A 192 14.12 -17.44 8.40
N ALA A 193 13.91 -18.54 9.13
CA ALA A 193 14.95 -19.53 9.42
C ALA A 193 15.47 -20.24 8.16
N ALA A 194 14.61 -20.43 7.15
CA ALA A 194 14.95 -21.11 5.91
C ALA A 194 15.98 -20.36 5.03
N ARG A 195 16.21 -19.06 5.27
CA ARG A 195 17.22 -18.25 4.53
C ARG A 195 17.10 -18.38 3.01
N VAL A 196 15.87 -18.40 2.50
CA VAL A 196 15.58 -18.56 1.07
C VAL A 196 16.21 -17.39 0.30
N PRO A 197 17.07 -17.65 -0.70
CA PRO A 197 17.81 -16.60 -1.38
C PRO A 197 16.88 -15.75 -2.25
N MET A 198 16.97 -14.43 -2.06
CA MET A 198 16.17 -13.44 -2.76
C MET A 198 17.04 -12.40 -3.46
N GLU A 199 16.41 -11.74 -4.41
CA GLU A 199 16.97 -10.64 -5.17
C GLU A 199 15.97 -9.49 -5.25
N MET A 200 16.43 -8.27 -4.95
CA MET A 200 15.79 -7.05 -5.41
C MET A 200 16.35 -6.66 -6.78
N TYR A 201 15.47 -6.26 -7.68
CA TYR A 201 15.80 -5.90 -9.04
C TYR A 201 15.06 -4.64 -9.49
N SER A 202 15.63 -3.93 -10.46
CA SER A 202 14.96 -2.89 -11.23
C SER A 202 14.61 -3.39 -12.65
N VAL A 203 13.64 -2.74 -13.28
CA VAL A 203 13.27 -2.93 -14.68
C VAL A 203 13.16 -1.57 -15.35
N SER A 204 13.87 -1.35 -16.45
CA SER A 204 13.73 -0.12 -17.23
C SER A 204 12.33 -0.04 -17.83
N VAL A 205 11.61 1.04 -17.54
CA VAL A 205 10.31 1.32 -18.14
C VAL A 205 10.42 1.45 -19.66
N ARG A 206 11.56 1.95 -20.18
CA ARG A 206 11.78 2.17 -21.62
C ARG A 206 12.12 0.88 -22.36
N THR A 207 13.12 0.13 -21.88
CA THR A 207 13.71 -0.99 -22.62
C THR A 207 13.23 -2.35 -22.14
N GLY A 208 12.61 -2.44 -20.96
CA GLY A 208 12.28 -3.69 -20.31
C GLY A 208 13.49 -4.42 -19.70
N GLU A 209 14.68 -3.83 -19.76
CA GLU A 209 15.91 -4.43 -19.21
C GLU A 209 15.84 -4.54 -17.69
N ARG A 210 16.10 -5.74 -17.17
CA ARG A 210 16.15 -6.03 -15.74
C ARG A 210 17.58 -5.97 -15.21
N LYS A 211 17.79 -5.35 -14.04
CA LYS A 211 19.08 -5.33 -13.34
C LYS A 211 18.93 -5.70 -11.88
N THR A 212 19.89 -6.46 -11.37
CA THR A 212 20.01 -6.71 -9.93
C THR A 212 20.37 -5.44 -9.20
N ILE A 213 19.68 -5.16 -8.08
CA ILE A 213 20.05 -4.12 -7.12
C ILE A 213 20.79 -4.76 -5.93
N HIS A 214 20.21 -5.83 -5.36
CA HIS A 214 20.72 -6.44 -4.14
C HIS A 214 20.31 -7.91 -4.05
N ARG A 215 21.16 -8.75 -3.44
CA ARG A 215 20.87 -10.15 -3.13
C ARG A 215 21.05 -10.38 -1.64
N ALA A 216 20.12 -11.12 -1.04
CA ALA A 216 20.15 -11.46 0.37
C ALA A 216 19.48 -12.82 0.61
N THR A 217 19.63 -13.36 1.81
CA THR A 217 18.81 -14.48 2.30
C THR A 217 17.74 -14.04 3.30
N ASP A 218 17.72 -12.75 3.64
CA ASP A 218 16.60 -12.10 4.30
C ASP A 218 15.41 -12.00 3.33
N TRP A 219 14.19 -12.00 3.86
CA TRP A 219 13.00 -11.91 3.03
C TRP A 219 12.78 -10.46 2.57
N LEU A 220 13.23 -10.14 1.35
CA LEU A 220 13.14 -8.80 0.76
C LEU A 220 11.71 -8.52 0.29
N ASN A 221 11.08 -7.46 0.82
CA ASN A 221 9.71 -7.10 0.48
C ASN A 221 9.44 -5.59 0.68
N HIS A 222 8.21 -5.15 0.38
CA HIS A 222 7.71 -3.80 0.65
C HIS A 222 8.60 -2.68 0.05
N LEU A 223 9.03 -2.88 -1.19
CA LEU A 223 9.86 -1.94 -1.92
C LEU A 223 9.06 -0.69 -2.28
N LEU A 224 9.61 0.49 -1.95
CA LEU A 224 9.02 1.80 -2.20
C LEU A 224 10.12 2.80 -2.60
N PHE A 225 10.12 3.25 -3.86
CA PHE A 225 10.98 4.36 -4.27
C PHE A 225 10.61 5.64 -3.53
N SER A 226 11.62 6.45 -3.23
CA SER A 226 11.39 7.81 -2.75
C SER A 226 10.57 8.59 -3.81
N PRO A 227 9.50 9.30 -3.38
CA PRO A 227 8.75 10.21 -4.24
C PRO A 227 9.57 11.36 -4.86
N SER A 228 10.74 11.69 -4.30
CA SER A 228 11.56 12.84 -4.72
C SER A 228 12.97 12.49 -5.20
N ASP A 229 13.54 11.34 -4.78
CA ASP A 229 14.82 10.83 -5.29
C ASP A 229 14.61 9.55 -6.13
N PRO A 230 14.77 9.61 -7.47
CA PRO A 230 14.49 8.48 -8.36
C PRO A 230 15.47 7.31 -8.21
N THR A 231 16.52 7.47 -7.41
CA THR A 231 17.54 6.45 -7.19
C THR A 231 17.60 5.91 -5.77
N LEU A 232 16.76 6.43 -4.85
CA LEU A 232 16.63 5.95 -3.47
C LEU A 232 15.44 5.01 -3.33
N LEU A 233 15.70 3.79 -2.87
CA LEU A 233 14.70 2.76 -2.65
C LEU A 233 14.63 2.41 -1.15
N MET A 234 13.45 2.51 -0.54
CA MET A 234 13.15 1.87 0.74
C MET A 234 12.67 0.44 0.50
N PHE A 235 12.99 -0.46 1.40
CA PHE A 235 12.48 -1.83 1.41
C PHE A 235 12.49 -2.39 2.84
N CYS A 236 11.96 -3.59 3.00
CA CYS A 236 11.98 -4.28 4.28
C CYS A 236 12.58 -5.68 4.24
N HIS A 237 13.09 -6.09 5.41
CA HIS A 237 13.25 -7.49 5.78
C HIS A 237 11.95 -7.95 6.43
N GLU A 238 11.15 -8.70 5.68
CA GLU A 238 9.91 -9.30 6.14
C GLU A 238 10.19 -10.51 7.06
N GLY A 239 9.26 -10.78 7.97
CA GLY A 239 9.43 -11.82 8.99
C GLY A 239 8.74 -11.43 10.29
N PRO A 240 8.83 -12.26 11.34
CA PRO A 240 8.34 -11.87 12.65
C PRO A 240 9.02 -10.55 13.08
N TRP A 241 8.25 -9.47 13.23
CA TRP A 241 8.82 -8.11 13.38
C TRP A 241 9.74 -7.97 14.59
N HIS A 242 9.57 -8.81 15.61
CA HIS A 242 10.40 -8.82 16.81
C HIS A 242 11.70 -9.62 16.64
N GLU A 243 11.97 -10.17 15.46
CA GLU A 243 13.19 -10.91 15.12
C GLU A 243 14.04 -10.18 14.07
N VAL A 244 13.48 -9.20 13.34
CA VAL A 244 14.14 -8.49 12.24
C VAL A 244 14.31 -7.00 12.51
N ASP A 245 15.44 -6.44 12.10
CA ASP A 245 15.51 -4.99 11.87
C ASP A 245 14.91 -4.72 10.49
N ARG A 246 13.67 -4.22 10.49
CA ARG A 246 12.78 -4.27 9.33
C ARG A 246 13.14 -3.28 8.23
N ILE A 247 13.44 -2.01 8.56
CA ILE A 247 13.36 -0.89 7.62
C ILE A 247 14.75 -0.51 7.10
N TRP A 248 14.92 -0.55 5.77
CA TRP A 248 16.19 -0.28 5.10
C TRP A 248 16.01 0.62 3.88
N THR A 249 17.09 1.29 3.48
CA THR A 249 17.19 1.99 2.19
C THR A 249 18.44 1.55 1.43
N ILE A 250 18.41 1.69 0.11
CA ILE A 250 19.52 1.37 -0.79
C ILE A 250 19.43 2.24 -2.06
N ARG A 251 20.57 2.50 -2.71
CA ARG A 251 20.60 3.12 -4.04
C ARG A 251 20.30 2.10 -5.13
N THR A 252 19.79 2.56 -6.27
CA THR A 252 19.52 1.71 -7.44
C THR A 252 20.74 0.99 -8.01
N ASP A 253 21.95 1.47 -7.72
CA ASP A 253 23.22 0.83 -8.09
C ASP A 253 23.73 -0.18 -7.03
N GLY A 254 22.95 -0.41 -5.97
CA GLY A 254 23.27 -1.33 -4.88
C GLY A 254 24.15 -0.72 -3.77
N THR A 255 24.54 0.55 -3.88
CA THR A 255 25.34 1.24 -2.86
C THR A 255 24.48 1.79 -1.72
N GLN A 256 25.13 2.21 -0.64
CA GLN A 256 24.51 2.86 0.54
C GLN A 256 23.36 2.06 1.16
N LEU A 257 23.52 0.74 1.27
CA LEU A 257 22.60 -0.10 2.04
C LEU A 257 22.58 0.35 3.51
N THR A 258 21.49 0.98 3.93
CA THR A 258 21.41 1.71 5.20
C THR A 258 20.20 1.25 6.00
N LYS A 259 20.45 0.83 7.25
CA LYS A 259 19.40 0.52 8.22
C LYS A 259 18.79 1.81 8.76
N ILE A 260 17.47 1.93 8.68
CA ILE A 260 16.75 3.15 9.11
C ILE A 260 16.42 3.11 10.59
N HIS A 261 16.07 1.94 11.12
CA HIS A 261 15.71 1.74 12.52
C HIS A 261 16.39 0.50 13.08
N THR A 262 17.06 0.66 14.23
CA THR A 262 17.67 -0.44 14.98
C THR A 262 16.85 -0.68 16.23
N ARG A 263 16.41 -1.91 16.45
CA ARG A 263 15.70 -2.26 17.69
C ARG A 263 16.62 -2.04 18.89
N THR A 264 16.06 -1.50 19.95
CA THR A 264 16.74 -1.12 21.18
C THR A 264 16.33 -1.97 22.38
N MET A 265 15.21 -2.70 22.28
CA MET A 265 14.77 -3.63 23.32
C MET A 265 14.16 -4.92 22.77
N ALA A 266 14.17 -5.97 23.59
CA ALA A 266 13.48 -7.22 23.27
C ALA A 266 11.97 -6.99 23.11
N GLY A 267 11.37 -7.61 22.10
CA GLY A 267 9.95 -7.47 21.79
C GLY A 267 9.58 -6.16 21.08
N GLU A 268 10.54 -5.28 20.78
CA GLU A 268 10.32 -4.11 19.92
C GLU A 268 9.97 -4.53 18.50
N ILE A 269 8.94 -3.88 17.92
CA ILE A 269 8.49 -4.12 16.56
C ILE A 269 8.31 -2.81 15.81
N ALA A 270 8.65 -2.82 14.53
CA ALA A 270 8.38 -1.73 13.60
C ALA A 270 7.71 -2.28 12.34
N GLY A 271 6.83 -1.50 11.71
CA GLY A 271 6.08 -1.92 10.54
C GLY A 271 5.35 -0.76 9.85
N HIS A 272 4.60 -1.10 8.81
CA HIS A 272 3.78 -0.17 8.02
C HIS A 272 4.56 1.06 7.52
N GLU A 273 5.84 0.88 7.20
CA GLU A 273 6.71 1.96 6.77
C GLU A 273 6.29 2.60 5.43
N PHE A 274 6.32 3.93 5.35
CA PHE A 274 5.97 4.69 4.15
C PHE A 274 6.80 5.97 4.03
N TRP A 275 6.89 6.50 2.82
CA TRP A 275 7.50 7.81 2.57
C TRP A 275 6.53 8.93 2.95
N GLY A 276 7.05 9.93 3.65
CA GLY A 276 6.38 11.22 3.79
C GLY A 276 6.23 11.94 2.45
N SER A 277 5.35 12.93 2.41
CA SER A 277 5.04 13.70 1.19
C SER A 277 6.23 14.52 0.68
N ASP A 278 7.24 14.76 1.53
CA ASP A 278 8.52 15.37 1.15
C ASP A 278 9.45 14.42 0.36
N GLY A 279 9.13 13.13 0.35
CA GLY A 279 9.93 12.04 -0.20
C GLY A 279 11.29 11.80 0.48
N SER A 280 11.55 12.47 1.61
CA SER A 280 12.82 12.39 2.34
C SER A 280 12.65 11.88 3.78
N THR A 281 11.42 11.85 4.28
CA THR A 281 11.10 11.31 5.60
C THR A 281 10.51 9.91 5.47
N VAL A 282 11.04 8.97 6.25
CA VAL A 282 10.43 7.64 6.42
C VAL A 282 9.60 7.65 7.70
N TRP A 283 8.30 7.38 7.58
CA TRP A 283 7.37 7.19 8.69
C TRP A 283 7.08 5.71 8.88
N TYR A 284 6.84 5.27 10.12
CA TYR A 284 6.54 3.88 10.45
C TYR A 284 5.88 3.74 11.82
N ASP A 285 5.12 2.66 11.98
CA ASP A 285 4.59 2.25 13.28
C ASP A 285 5.70 1.63 14.12
N LEU A 286 5.77 2.02 15.39
CA LEU A 286 6.74 1.51 16.36
C LEU A 286 6.02 1.11 17.64
N GLN A 287 6.30 -0.09 18.16
CA GLN A 287 5.84 -0.54 19.48
C GLN A 287 6.99 -1.06 20.32
N MET A 288 7.05 -0.64 21.59
CA MET A 288 8.17 -0.92 22.49
C MET A 288 7.65 -1.24 23.91
N PRO A 289 7.58 -2.52 24.31
CA PRO A 289 7.55 -3.70 23.43
C PRO A 289 6.21 -3.80 22.68
N ARG A 290 6.10 -4.76 21.77
CA ARG A 290 4.86 -5.17 21.10
C ARG A 290 3.69 -5.26 22.08
N GLY A 291 2.56 -4.64 21.70
CA GLY A 291 1.33 -4.61 22.49
C GLY A 291 1.32 -3.58 23.63
N SER A 292 2.37 -2.79 23.78
CA SER A 292 2.48 -1.72 24.78
C SER A 292 2.32 -0.34 24.11
N THR A 293 3.11 0.64 24.53
CA THR A 293 3.14 1.98 23.93
C THR A 293 3.44 1.90 22.44
N THR A 294 2.65 2.64 21.66
CA THR A 294 2.73 2.73 20.21
C THR A 294 3.08 4.17 19.82
N TRP A 295 3.93 4.32 18.81
CA TRP A 295 4.27 5.60 18.21
C TRP A 295 4.16 5.53 16.70
N LEU A 296 3.75 6.66 16.10
CA LEU A 296 4.10 6.98 14.73
C LEU A 296 5.50 7.61 14.77
N ALA A 297 6.50 6.86 14.34
CA ALA A 297 7.89 7.26 14.33
C ALA A 297 8.28 7.79 12.95
N GLY A 298 9.17 8.78 12.91
CA GLY A 298 9.65 9.38 11.67
C GLY A 298 11.15 9.63 11.70
N ARG A 299 11.80 9.49 10.54
CA ARG A 299 13.20 9.86 10.34
C ARG A 299 13.38 10.56 9.00
N ASN A 300 13.81 11.81 9.03
CA ASN A 300 14.21 12.53 7.83
C ASN A 300 15.64 12.12 7.44
N LEU A 301 15.81 11.61 6.22
CA LEU A 301 17.09 11.06 5.76
C LEU A 301 18.09 12.13 5.34
N ALA A 302 17.62 13.32 4.98
CA ALA A 302 18.48 14.44 4.60
C ALA A 302 19.02 15.19 5.83
N THR A 303 18.16 15.44 6.84
CA THR A 303 18.52 16.22 8.03
C THR A 303 18.93 15.37 9.22
N GLY A 304 18.54 14.09 9.26
CA GLY A 304 18.73 13.21 10.41
C GLY A 304 17.75 13.46 11.57
N GLU A 305 16.80 14.39 11.40
CA GLU A 305 15.75 14.64 12.38
C GLU A 305 14.89 13.40 12.59
N GLN A 306 14.47 13.19 13.85
CA GLN A 306 13.68 12.04 14.25
C GLN A 306 12.52 12.47 15.14
N TRP A 307 11.39 11.79 14.97
CA TRP A 307 10.15 12.04 15.72
C TRP A 307 9.59 10.75 16.28
N ARG A 308 8.91 10.86 17.43
CA ARG A 308 8.01 9.82 17.96
C ARG A 308 6.75 10.49 18.46
N TYR A 309 5.66 10.32 17.73
CA TYR A 309 4.35 10.80 18.13
C TYR A 309 3.57 9.67 18.79
N GLU A 310 3.21 9.84 20.05
CA GLU A 310 2.41 8.87 20.79
C GLU A 310 1.06 8.64 20.08
N VAL A 311 0.73 7.36 19.85
CA VAL A 311 -0.53 6.89 19.26
C VAL A 311 -1.38 6.31 20.37
N ALA A 312 -2.48 6.98 20.69
CA ALA A 312 -3.45 6.49 21.67
C ALA A 312 -4.19 5.25 21.14
N ARG A 313 -4.78 4.46 22.05
CA ARG A 313 -5.44 3.19 21.70
C ARG A 313 -6.55 3.34 20.67
N ASP A 314 -7.31 4.43 20.73
CA ASP A 314 -8.40 4.75 19.78
C ASP A 314 -7.88 5.41 18.49
N GLN A 315 -6.60 5.80 18.43
CA GLN A 315 -5.92 6.31 17.23
C GLN A 315 -5.21 5.21 16.44
N ALA A 316 -5.03 4.02 17.04
CA ALA A 316 -4.41 2.87 16.41
C ALA A 316 -5.11 2.55 15.08
N SER A 317 -4.30 2.42 14.02
CA SER A 317 -4.75 2.19 12.66
C SER A 317 -3.97 1.03 12.06
N TYR A 318 -4.54 0.34 11.06
CA TYR A 318 -3.76 -0.62 10.28
C TYR A 318 -2.74 0.11 9.40
N HIS A 319 -3.13 1.26 8.86
CA HIS A 319 -2.27 2.06 8.02
C HIS A 319 -2.33 3.54 8.38
N PHE A 320 -1.20 4.21 8.19
CA PHE A 320 -1.09 5.65 8.21
C PHE A 320 -0.63 6.17 6.85
N SER A 321 -1.04 7.37 6.50
CA SER A 321 -0.51 8.11 5.34
C SER A 321 -0.42 9.59 5.68
N GLN A 322 0.41 10.36 4.97
CA GLN A 322 0.60 11.80 5.22
C GLN A 322 -0.15 12.64 4.18
N SER A 323 -0.69 13.78 4.59
CA SER A 323 -1.32 14.74 3.67
C SER A 323 -0.31 15.29 2.65
N PRO A 324 -0.73 15.71 1.45
CA PRO A 324 0.18 16.24 0.43
C PRO A 324 1.03 17.43 0.90
N ASP A 325 0.49 18.26 1.80
CA ASP A 325 1.20 19.39 2.40
C ASP A 325 2.12 19.03 3.57
N GLY A 326 2.15 17.74 3.98
CA GLY A 326 2.98 17.22 5.06
C GLY A 326 2.50 17.57 6.48
N ARG A 327 1.39 18.29 6.64
CA ARG A 327 1.01 18.89 7.93
C ARG A 327 0.22 17.97 8.87
N GLN A 328 -0.38 16.91 8.33
CA GLN A 328 -1.17 15.96 9.10
C GLN A 328 -1.06 14.56 8.51
N PHE A 329 -1.49 13.57 9.28
CA PHE A 329 -1.62 12.19 8.85
C PHE A 329 -3.08 11.81 8.74
N SER A 330 -3.35 10.70 8.07
CA SER A 330 -4.58 9.94 8.23
C SER A 330 -4.30 8.61 8.92
N GLY A 331 -5.31 8.06 9.58
CA GLY A 331 -5.34 6.68 10.07
C GLY A 331 -6.68 6.02 9.74
N ASP A 332 -6.66 4.76 9.28
CA ASP A 332 -7.85 3.99 8.90
C ASP A 332 -8.48 3.20 10.06
N GLY A 333 -7.95 3.34 11.27
CA GLY A 333 -8.50 2.75 12.46
C GLY A 333 -8.36 1.23 12.53
N GLY A 334 -9.10 0.63 13.44
CA GLY A 334 -9.14 -0.81 13.68
C GLY A 334 -10.33 -1.20 14.53
N ASN A 335 -10.41 -2.46 14.97
CA ASN A 335 -11.52 -2.92 15.80
C ASN A 335 -11.65 -2.18 17.15
N ALA A 336 -10.57 -1.56 17.65
CA ALA A 336 -10.59 -0.72 18.86
C ALA A 336 -11.01 0.75 18.60
N GLY A 337 -11.02 1.19 17.34
CA GLY A 337 -11.32 2.56 16.93
C GLY A 337 -11.75 2.56 15.47
N LYS A 338 -13.04 2.34 15.23
CA LYS A 338 -13.60 2.17 13.87
C LYS A 338 -13.90 3.53 13.22
N TRP A 339 -12.85 4.24 12.80
CA TRP A 339 -12.95 5.56 12.18
C TRP A 339 -11.90 5.74 11.09
N ILE A 340 -12.24 6.50 10.06
CA ILE A 340 -11.23 7.25 9.30
C ILE A 340 -10.93 8.54 10.08
N SER A 341 -9.65 8.83 10.30
CA SER A 341 -9.22 9.94 11.15
C SER A 341 -8.16 10.80 10.47
N LEU A 342 -8.20 12.11 10.72
CA LEU A 342 -7.06 13.00 10.55
C LEU A 342 -6.31 13.12 11.88
N LEU A 343 -4.99 13.14 11.80
CA LEU A 343 -4.09 13.10 12.95
C LEU A 343 -3.05 14.20 12.80
N LYS A 344 -3.17 15.25 13.61
CA LYS A 344 -2.26 16.41 13.57
C LYS A 344 -1.15 16.22 14.60
N PRO A 345 0.13 16.20 14.18
CA PRO A 345 1.24 16.08 15.12
C PRO A 345 1.40 17.37 15.94
N VAL A 346 1.63 17.20 17.25
CA VAL A 346 1.98 18.26 18.19
C VAL A 346 3.25 17.87 18.91
N VAL A 347 4.33 18.60 18.64
CA VAL A 347 5.62 18.43 19.34
C VAL A 347 5.48 18.87 20.79
N ARG A 348 6.08 18.11 21.72
CA ARG A 348 6.09 18.45 23.16
C ARG A 348 7.35 19.19 23.57
N GLU A 349 8.46 18.93 22.87
CA GLU A 349 9.77 19.53 23.15
C GLU A 349 10.37 20.12 21.88
N LYS A 350 11.33 21.04 22.04
CA LYS A 350 12.08 21.59 20.90
C LYS A 350 12.97 20.50 20.30
N PRO A 351 13.05 20.39 18.97
CA PRO A 351 14.01 19.50 18.33
C PRO A 351 15.44 19.79 18.77
N VAL A 352 16.18 18.74 19.09
CA VAL A 352 17.62 18.78 19.38
C VAL A 352 18.33 17.85 18.40
N PRO A 353 19.38 18.29 17.69
CA PRO A 353 20.08 17.46 16.73
C PRO A 353 20.54 16.12 17.32
N GLY A 354 20.25 15.03 16.61
CA GLY A 354 20.60 13.67 17.03
C GLY A 354 19.69 13.04 18.09
N LEU A 355 18.73 13.80 18.65
CA LEU A 355 17.74 13.28 19.60
C LEU A 355 16.36 13.13 18.93
N ILE A 356 15.56 12.22 19.51
CA ILE A 356 14.17 12.03 19.10
C ILE A 356 13.34 13.18 19.65
N THR A 357 12.56 13.83 18.77
CA THR A 357 11.57 14.83 19.16
C THR A 357 10.26 14.13 19.57
N PRO A 358 9.86 14.18 20.85
CA PRO A 358 8.60 13.58 21.29
C PRO A 358 7.41 14.46 20.91
N GLY A 359 6.28 13.82 20.63
CA GLY A 359 5.01 14.51 20.41
C GLY A 359 3.80 13.62 20.66
N ARG A 360 2.62 14.16 20.35
CA ARG A 360 1.35 13.43 20.34
C ARG A 360 0.60 13.70 19.04
N LEU A 361 -0.47 12.96 18.80
CA LEU A 361 -1.41 13.21 17.72
C LEU A 361 -2.71 13.80 18.29
N GLU A 362 -3.15 14.92 17.72
CA GLU A 362 -4.52 15.44 17.91
C GLU A 362 -5.42 14.87 16.81
N THR A 363 -6.63 14.45 17.17
CA THR A 363 -7.47 13.66 16.26
C THR A 363 -8.75 14.40 15.86
N VAL A 364 -9.07 14.32 14.57
CA VAL A 364 -10.38 14.65 14.01
C VAL A 364 -10.92 13.41 13.32
N ARG A 365 -12.10 12.93 13.71
CA ARG A 365 -12.78 11.79 13.06
C ARG A 365 -13.55 12.32 11.86
N ILE A 366 -13.36 11.71 10.69
CA ILE A 366 -13.96 12.21 9.44
C ILE A 366 -14.95 11.23 8.80
N ALA A 367 -14.85 9.92 9.05
CA ALA A 367 -15.87 8.96 8.63
C ALA A 367 -16.11 7.88 9.68
N ASP A 368 -17.38 7.55 9.93
CA ASP A 368 -17.81 6.50 10.85
C ASP A 368 -17.68 5.12 10.18
N LEU A 369 -16.91 4.22 10.82
CA LEU A 369 -16.74 2.84 10.37
C LEU A 369 -17.34 1.83 11.37
N SER A 370 -18.25 2.24 12.25
CA SER A 370 -18.84 1.38 13.29
C SER A 370 -19.42 0.06 12.75
N ALA A 371 -20.00 0.08 11.55
CA ALA A 371 -20.54 -1.09 10.84
C ALA A 371 -19.50 -1.86 9.97
N HIS A 372 -18.25 -1.41 9.93
CA HIS A 372 -17.20 -1.99 9.11
C HIS A 372 -16.65 -3.29 9.72
N ASP A 373 -16.51 -4.33 8.91
CA ASP A 373 -15.72 -5.51 9.21
C ASP A 373 -14.29 -5.36 8.66
N TYR A 374 -13.32 -5.33 9.58
CA TYR A 374 -11.88 -5.16 9.31
C TYR A 374 -11.20 -6.43 8.76
N THR A 375 -11.95 -7.47 8.40
CA THR A 375 -11.46 -8.46 7.43
C THR A 375 -11.12 -7.81 6.07
N LEU A 376 -11.73 -6.65 5.77
CA LEU A 376 -11.36 -5.76 4.68
C LEU A 376 -10.60 -4.54 5.23
N GLU A 377 -9.32 -4.41 4.92
CA GLU A 377 -8.55 -3.23 5.31
C GLU A 377 -8.91 -1.99 4.44
N PRO A 378 -9.15 -0.81 5.04
CA PRO A 378 -9.56 0.38 4.29
C PRO A 378 -8.54 0.93 3.28
N ASN A 379 -7.24 0.92 3.59
CA ASN A 379 -6.17 1.37 2.68
C ASN A 379 -6.39 2.79 2.13
N GLN A 380 -6.34 3.77 3.02
CA GLN A 380 -6.74 5.13 2.74
C GLN A 380 -5.68 5.98 2.03
N HIS A 381 -6.11 6.86 1.13
CA HIS A 381 -5.27 7.76 0.34
C HIS A 381 -5.80 9.19 0.33
N PHE A 382 -4.92 10.17 0.56
CA PHE A 382 -5.26 11.57 0.29
C PHE A 382 -5.30 11.83 -1.20
N THR A 383 -6.29 12.61 -1.68
CA THR A 383 -6.21 13.16 -3.04
C THR A 383 -5.05 14.16 -3.14
N PRO A 384 -4.42 14.30 -4.32
CA PRO A 384 -3.27 15.21 -4.48
C PRO A 384 -3.58 16.67 -4.18
N ASP A 385 -4.84 17.10 -4.33
CA ASP A 385 -5.28 18.45 -3.98
C ASP A 385 -5.60 18.63 -2.48
N GLY A 386 -5.49 17.56 -1.68
CA GLY A 386 -5.72 17.57 -0.24
C GLY A 386 -7.18 17.84 0.17
N LYS A 387 -8.15 17.64 -0.73
CA LYS A 387 -9.57 17.90 -0.44
C LYS A 387 -10.38 16.67 -0.04
N TRP A 388 -9.90 15.47 -0.36
CA TRP A 388 -10.59 14.23 -0.07
C TRP A 388 -9.64 13.17 0.50
N LEU A 389 -10.20 12.23 1.23
CA LEU A 389 -9.56 10.96 1.54
C LEU A 389 -10.39 9.82 0.94
N VAL A 390 -9.76 8.98 0.13
CA VAL A 390 -10.38 7.78 -0.46
C VAL A 390 -10.04 6.57 0.40
N TYR A 391 -11.01 5.68 0.60
CA TYR A 391 -10.83 4.46 1.38
C TYR A 391 -11.81 3.37 0.92
N ARG A 392 -11.52 2.13 1.26
CA ARG A 392 -12.47 1.01 1.11
C ARG A 392 -13.20 0.78 2.41
N ALA A 393 -14.45 0.37 2.32
CA ALA A 393 -15.19 -0.11 3.49
C ALA A 393 -16.30 -1.08 3.09
N ASN A 394 -16.89 -1.75 4.06
CA ASN A 394 -18.08 -2.59 3.89
C ASN A 394 -19.21 -2.18 4.86
N VAL A 395 -19.26 -0.89 5.22
CA VAL A 395 -20.25 -0.31 6.15
C VAL A 395 -21.70 -0.44 5.67
N GLU A 396 -21.91 -0.60 4.36
CA GLU A 396 -23.23 -0.88 3.76
C GLU A 396 -23.47 -2.39 3.53
N GLY A 397 -22.73 -3.26 4.21
CA GLY A 397 -22.85 -4.72 4.14
C GLY A 397 -22.10 -5.38 2.95
N ARG A 398 -21.44 -4.60 2.10
CA ARG A 398 -20.61 -5.09 0.98
C ARG A 398 -19.41 -4.17 0.72
N PRO A 399 -18.27 -4.70 0.21
CA PRO A 399 -17.12 -3.87 -0.15
C PRO A 399 -17.46 -2.79 -1.19
N ALA A 400 -17.07 -1.56 -0.90
CA ALA A 400 -17.19 -0.42 -1.79
C ALA A 400 -16.02 0.57 -1.56
N ILE A 401 -15.82 1.45 -2.53
CA ILE A 401 -14.85 2.54 -2.48
C ILE A 401 -15.61 3.82 -2.14
N TYR A 402 -15.12 4.54 -1.14
CA TYR A 402 -15.68 5.79 -0.65
C TYR A 402 -14.64 6.91 -0.72
N ALA A 403 -15.12 8.13 -0.89
CA ALA A 403 -14.33 9.34 -0.71
C ALA A 403 -15.02 10.23 0.33
N VAL A 404 -14.28 10.66 1.35
CA VAL A 404 -14.76 11.61 2.36
C VAL A 404 -14.10 12.97 2.15
N GLU A 405 -14.91 14.03 2.14
CA GLU A 405 -14.45 15.42 2.00
C GLU A 405 -13.73 15.84 3.29
N LEU A 406 -12.59 16.53 3.12
CA LEU A 406 -11.79 17.01 4.24
C LEU A 406 -12.28 18.38 4.72
N PRO A 407 -12.23 18.65 6.05
CA PRO A 407 -12.74 19.88 6.67
C PRO A 407 -11.97 21.15 6.29
#